data_AF-A0A1G0VCI5-F1
#
_entry.id   AF-A0A1G0VCI5-F1
#
_cell.length_a   1.000
_cell.length_b   1.000
_cell.length_c   1.000
_cell.angle_alpha   90.00
_cell.angle_beta   90.00
_cell.angle_gamma   90.00
#
_symmetry.space_group_name_H-M   'P 1'
#
loop_
_entity.id
_entity.type
_entity.pdbx_description
1 polymer ?
#
loop_
_entity_poly.entity_id
_entity_poly.type
_entity_poly.pdbx_seq_one_letter_code
_entity_poly.pdbx_strand_id
1 'polypeptide(L)'
;MKKNITSNLKAIFKTKGELILTYHISRQHLNSAKYFSSCAQEIESSTVLPINDEVRSKHLAFVTGSIILSVAALESSINEFYCEAIDKNPNTLKGIDSIRLAIIAEFWEEIERLSILQKYQKALFFLGIPKFEEGNKVFQDAENLVKLRDLLIHYKPEWDNELNIHAKIEKRLNGKFPLSPFASMESLWFPHQCLGFGCSNWSIATIITFMNEFCQKVKIPERF
;
A
#
# COMPACT_ATOMS: atom_id res chain seq x y z
N MET A 1 -14.67 -9.87 26.45
CA MET A 1 -14.49 -9.79 24.98
C MET A 1 -13.04 -10.15 24.64
N LYS A 2 -12.80 -11.36 24.13
CA LYS A 2 -11.48 -11.76 23.62
C LYS A 2 -11.28 -11.08 22.26
N LYS A 3 -10.42 -10.05 22.20
CA LYS A 3 -9.91 -9.56 20.92
C LYS A 3 -9.04 -10.68 20.33
N ASN A 4 -9.48 -11.27 19.23
CA ASN A 4 -8.64 -12.14 18.42
C ASN A 4 -7.46 -11.31 17.90
N ILE A 5 -6.31 -11.43 18.54
CA ILE A 5 -5.03 -11.02 17.96
C ILE A 5 -4.78 -12.03 16.85
N THR A 6 -5.16 -11.69 15.62
CA THR A 6 -4.77 -12.43 14.42
C THR A 6 -3.24 -12.43 14.35
N SER A 7 -2.61 -13.56 14.71
CA SER A 7 -1.16 -13.70 14.75
C SER A 7 -0.57 -13.53 13.34
N ASN A 8 0.43 -12.65 13.20
CA ASN A 8 1.24 -12.47 11.99
C ASN A 8 2.27 -13.61 11.77
N LEU A 9 2.19 -14.68 12.55
CA LEU A 9 3.10 -15.81 12.56
C LEU A 9 2.49 -16.99 11.80
N LYS A 10 3.24 -17.59 10.88
CA LYS A 10 2.92 -18.89 10.29
C LYS A 10 4.12 -19.83 10.46
N ALA A 11 3.88 -21.01 11.02
CA ALA A 11 4.88 -22.05 11.17
C ALA A 11 4.94 -22.92 9.91
N ILE A 12 6.14 -23.19 9.41
CA ILE A 12 6.41 -24.12 8.31
C ILE A 12 7.40 -25.17 8.82
N PHE A 13 7.05 -26.46 8.66
CA PHE A 13 7.96 -27.55 8.97
C PHE A 13 8.88 -27.79 7.77
N LYS A 14 10.17 -27.48 7.91
CA LYS A 14 11.13 -27.58 6.81
C LYS A 14 11.79 -28.98 6.71
N THR A 15 11.83 -29.74 7.82
CA THR A 15 12.36 -31.11 7.92
C THR A 15 11.94 -31.74 9.25
N LYS A 16 12.04 -33.08 9.40
CA LYS A 16 11.71 -33.81 10.65
C LYS A 16 12.39 -33.16 11.87
N GLY A 17 11.62 -32.42 12.67
CA GLY A 17 11.99 -32.01 14.03
C GLY A 17 12.21 -30.51 14.27
N GLU A 18 12.41 -29.68 13.24
CA GLU A 18 12.64 -28.24 13.41
C GLU A 18 11.43 -27.40 12.98
N LEU A 19 10.91 -26.61 13.92
CA LEU A 19 9.86 -25.63 13.66
C LEU A 19 10.50 -24.31 13.21
N ILE A 20 10.32 -23.95 11.94
CA ILE A 20 10.77 -22.67 11.40
C ILE A 20 9.56 -21.77 11.19
N LEU A 21 9.61 -20.54 11.71
CA LEU A 21 8.53 -19.56 11.62
C LEU A 21 8.85 -18.55 10.51
N THR A 22 7.87 -18.26 9.65
CA THR A 22 7.92 -17.12 8.73
C THR A 22 6.94 -16.03 9.20
N TYR A 23 7.35 -14.77 9.07
CA TYR A 23 6.58 -13.60 9.50
C TYR A 23 6.13 -12.78 8.31
N HIS A 24 4.84 -12.47 8.26
CA HIS A 24 4.23 -11.64 7.23
C HIS A 24 4.12 -10.20 7.72
N ILE A 25 4.94 -9.31 7.16
CA ILE A 25 5.02 -7.91 7.57
C ILE A 25 3.98 -7.02 6.89
N SER A 26 3.40 -7.46 5.77
CA SER A 26 2.37 -6.73 5.02
C SER A 26 1.19 -6.29 5.91
N ARG A 27 0.72 -7.17 6.79
CA ARG A 27 -0.35 -6.88 7.76
C ARG A 27 0.08 -5.85 8.80
N GLN A 28 1.31 -5.93 9.27
CA GLN A 28 1.82 -4.97 10.24
C GLN A 28 1.94 -3.59 9.61
N HIS A 29 2.42 -3.49 8.36
CA HIS A 29 2.43 -2.22 7.61
C HIS A 29 1.02 -1.65 7.47
N LEU A 30 0.03 -2.47 7.08
CA LEU A 30 -1.36 -2.02 6.97
C LEU A 30 -1.94 -1.55 8.31
N ASN A 31 -1.69 -2.29 9.39
CA ASN A 31 -2.16 -1.91 10.73
C ASN A 31 -1.54 -0.60 11.20
N SER A 32 -0.23 -0.42 10.98
CA SER A 32 0.45 0.84 11.30
C SER A 32 -0.08 2.00 10.44
N ALA A 33 -0.35 1.77 9.16
CA ALA A 33 -0.96 2.78 8.29
C ALA A 33 -2.34 3.23 8.80
N LYS A 34 -3.20 2.27 9.18
CA LYS A 34 -4.51 2.53 9.79
C LYS A 34 -4.40 3.30 11.11
N TYR A 35 -3.45 2.91 11.96
CA TYR A 35 -3.20 3.60 13.22
C TYR A 35 -2.80 5.06 12.98
N PHE A 36 -1.82 5.31 12.11
CA PHE A 36 -1.40 6.68 11.79
C PHE A 36 -2.51 7.50 11.14
N SER A 37 -3.30 6.92 10.23
CA SER A 37 -4.46 7.62 9.67
C SER A 37 -5.48 7.99 10.75
N SER A 38 -5.70 7.13 11.74
CA SER A 38 -6.61 7.41 12.86
C SER A 38 -6.07 8.54 13.74
N CYS A 39 -4.77 8.57 14.02
CA CYS A 39 -4.14 9.68 14.75
C CYS A 39 -4.23 11.00 13.98
N ALA A 40 -4.06 10.99 12.65
CA ALA A 40 -4.26 12.18 11.83
C ALA A 40 -5.70 12.69 11.89
N GLN A 41 -6.69 11.78 11.83
CA GLN A 41 -8.11 12.11 11.98
C GLN A 41 -8.41 12.75 13.33
N GLU A 42 -7.86 12.19 14.41
CA GLU A 42 -8.05 12.68 15.77
C GLU A 42 -7.55 14.12 15.89
N ILE A 43 -6.36 14.42 15.34
CA ILE A 43 -5.83 15.78 15.33
C ILE A 43 -6.75 16.72 14.53
N GLU A 44 -7.16 16.34 13.33
CA GLU A 44 -8.07 17.17 12.51
C GLU A 44 -9.43 17.42 13.18
N SER A 45 -9.93 16.45 13.94
CA SER A 45 -11.27 16.53 14.57
C SER A 45 -11.26 17.27 15.91
N SER A 46 -10.12 17.28 16.62
CA SER A 46 -10.02 17.84 17.98
C SER A 46 -9.34 19.21 18.04
N THR A 47 -8.69 19.65 16.96
CA THR A 47 -7.91 20.89 16.96
C THR A 47 -8.72 22.07 16.44
N VAL A 48 -8.71 23.17 17.19
CA VAL A 48 -9.25 24.46 16.75
C VAL A 48 -8.16 25.26 16.02
N LEU A 49 -8.51 25.84 14.88
CA LEU A 49 -7.60 26.70 14.12
C LEU A 49 -7.35 28.05 14.83
N PRO A 50 -6.16 28.65 14.68
CA PRO A 50 -5.00 28.16 13.95
C PRO A 50 -4.19 27.12 14.74
N ILE A 51 -3.60 26.16 14.02
CA ILE A 51 -2.68 25.17 14.64
C ILE A 51 -1.26 25.74 14.76
N ASN A 52 -0.54 25.34 15.80
CA ASN A 52 0.89 25.61 15.95
C ASN A 52 1.75 24.62 15.14
N ASP A 53 3.05 24.89 15.06
CA ASP A 53 4.00 24.09 14.27
C ASP A 53 4.19 22.67 14.80
N GLU A 54 4.07 22.47 16.12
CA GLU A 54 4.18 21.14 16.73
C GLU A 54 3.02 20.24 16.28
N VAL A 55 1.78 20.74 16.36
CA VAL A 55 0.59 20.02 15.90
C VAL A 55 0.67 19.76 14.40
N ARG A 56 1.12 20.75 13.61
CA ARG A 56 1.31 20.60 12.17
C ARG A 56 2.32 19.51 11.83
N SER A 57 3.49 19.53 12.48
CA SER A 57 4.55 18.54 12.27
C SER A 57 4.09 17.13 12.65
N LYS A 58 3.42 17.00 13.81
CA LYS A 58 2.87 15.72 14.28
C LYS A 58 1.80 15.17 13.34
N HIS A 59 0.89 16.02 12.88
CA HIS A 59 -0.13 15.65 11.89
C HIS A 59 0.50 15.17 10.58
N LEU A 60 1.44 15.93 10.02
CA LEU A 60 2.15 15.55 8.80
C LEU A 60 2.92 14.24 8.96
N ALA A 61 3.55 14.00 10.11
CA ALA A 61 4.23 12.74 10.40
C ALA A 61 3.27 11.53 10.32
N PHE A 62 2.06 11.67 10.88
CA PHE A 62 1.05 10.63 10.79
C PHE A 62 0.50 10.45 9.36
N VAL A 63 0.19 11.54 8.65
CA VAL A 63 -0.35 11.46 7.28
C VAL A 63 0.67 10.81 6.34
N THR A 64 1.90 11.33 6.31
CA THR A 64 2.97 10.82 5.43
C THR A 64 3.37 9.39 5.80
N GLY A 65 3.48 9.08 7.10
CA GLY A 65 3.73 7.73 7.58
C GLY A 65 2.66 6.75 7.15
N SER A 66 1.37 7.14 7.19
CA SER A 66 0.26 6.30 6.74
C SER A 66 0.32 5.99 5.25
N ILE A 67 0.63 6.99 4.41
CA ILE A 67 0.78 6.84 2.95
C ILE A 67 1.94 5.88 2.64
N ILE A 68 3.11 6.11 3.24
CA ILE A 68 4.30 5.29 3.02
C ILE A 68 4.05 3.84 3.44
N LEU A 69 3.48 3.62 4.61
CA LEU A 69 3.19 2.28 5.13
C LEU A 69 2.08 1.56 4.35
N SER A 70 1.12 2.29 3.77
CA SER A 70 0.15 1.71 2.85
C SER A 70 0.83 1.09 1.64
N VAL A 71 1.74 1.82 0.99
CA VAL A 71 2.48 1.29 -0.16
C VAL A 71 3.47 0.18 0.26
N ALA A 72 4.09 0.28 1.43
CA ALA A 72 4.93 -0.78 1.97
C ALA A 72 4.14 -2.08 2.22
N ALA A 73 2.88 -1.98 2.64
CA ALA A 73 1.98 -3.13 2.77
C ALA A 73 1.66 -3.75 1.40
N LEU A 74 1.39 -2.91 0.38
CA LEU A 74 1.12 -3.35 -0.99
C LEU A 74 2.32 -4.12 -1.58
N GLU A 75 3.53 -3.61 -1.40
CA GLU A 75 4.78 -4.23 -1.86
C GLU A 75 5.10 -5.52 -1.10
N SER A 76 4.98 -5.48 0.23
CA SER A 76 5.24 -6.65 1.06
C SER A 76 4.24 -7.77 0.76
N SER A 77 2.97 -7.43 0.50
CA SER A 77 1.92 -8.41 0.17
C SER A 77 2.24 -9.21 -1.10
N ILE A 78 2.73 -8.55 -2.15
CA ILE A 78 3.11 -9.24 -3.38
C ILE A 78 4.40 -10.04 -3.21
N ASN A 79 5.40 -9.50 -2.50
CA ASN A 79 6.61 -10.25 -2.21
C ASN A 79 6.30 -11.52 -1.39
N GLU A 80 5.43 -11.41 -0.37
CA GLU A 80 4.96 -12.56 0.41
C GLU A 80 4.22 -13.59 -0.45
N PHE A 81 3.42 -13.16 -1.43
CA PHE A 81 2.78 -14.08 -2.40
C PHE A 81 3.81 -14.90 -3.18
N TYR A 82 4.89 -14.27 -3.66
CA TYR A 82 5.97 -14.98 -4.37
C TYR A 82 6.74 -15.93 -3.44
N CYS A 83 7.08 -15.49 -2.22
CA CYS A 83 7.74 -16.35 -1.24
C CYS A 83 6.87 -17.56 -0.86
N GLU A 84 5.57 -17.38 -0.68
CA GLU A 84 4.63 -18.49 -0.43
C GLU A 84 4.58 -19.50 -1.58
N ALA A 85 4.76 -19.06 -2.83
CA ALA A 85 4.85 -19.93 -4.00
C ALA A 85 6.16 -20.75 -4.00
N ILE A 86 7.29 -20.13 -3.63
CA ILE A 86 8.59 -20.80 -3.46
C ILE A 86 8.51 -21.86 -2.37
N ASP A 87 7.89 -21.54 -1.24
CA ASP A 87 7.72 -22.45 -0.10
C ASP A 87 6.68 -23.56 -0.38
N LYS A 88 6.01 -23.53 -1.53
CA LYS A 88 4.95 -24.47 -1.95
C LYS A 88 3.86 -24.64 -0.90
N ASN A 89 3.49 -23.58 -0.19
CA ASN A 89 2.60 -23.69 0.96
C ASN A 89 1.18 -24.10 0.49
N PRO A 90 0.72 -25.32 0.79
CA PRO A 90 -0.55 -25.84 0.29
C PRO A 90 -1.76 -25.19 0.98
N ASN A 91 -1.56 -24.39 2.03
CA ASN A 91 -2.65 -23.78 2.78
C ASN A 91 -3.00 -22.36 2.35
N THR A 92 -2.05 -21.60 1.80
CA THR A 92 -2.23 -20.17 1.46
C THR A 92 -2.59 -19.95 0.00
N LEU A 93 -2.12 -20.82 -0.89
CA LEU A 93 -2.35 -20.75 -2.33
C LEU A 93 -3.29 -21.86 -2.81
N LYS A 94 -4.21 -22.30 -1.94
CA LYS A 94 -5.27 -23.27 -2.29
C LYS A 94 -6.04 -22.74 -3.50
N GLY A 95 -6.02 -23.49 -4.59
CA GLY A 95 -6.69 -23.14 -5.85
C GLY A 95 -5.74 -22.80 -7.01
N ILE A 96 -4.43 -22.67 -6.74
CA ILE A 96 -3.42 -22.51 -7.79
C ILE A 96 -2.78 -23.87 -8.12
N ASP A 97 -2.71 -24.18 -9.41
CA ASP A 97 -2.05 -25.39 -9.92
C ASP A 97 -0.55 -25.40 -9.60
N SER A 98 -0.02 -26.58 -9.26
CA SER A 98 1.37 -26.73 -8.79
C SER A 98 2.42 -26.41 -9.85
N ILE A 99 2.11 -26.60 -11.14
CA ILE A 99 3.01 -26.22 -12.24
C ILE A 99 3.10 -24.70 -12.31
N ARG A 100 1.98 -23.99 -12.18
CA ARG A 100 1.96 -22.53 -12.16
C ARG A 100 2.72 -21.95 -10.97
N LEU A 101 2.61 -22.58 -9.79
CA LEU A 101 3.41 -22.19 -8.62
C LEU A 101 4.91 -22.39 -8.84
N ALA A 102 5.30 -23.48 -9.50
CA ALA A 102 6.70 -23.73 -9.84
C ALA A 102 7.26 -22.66 -10.79
N ILE A 103 6.49 -22.25 -11.81
CA ILE A 103 6.87 -21.16 -12.72
C ILE A 103 7.05 -19.85 -11.94
N ILE A 104 6.11 -19.50 -11.07
CA ILE A 104 6.19 -18.28 -10.25
C ILE A 104 7.44 -18.27 -9.37
N ALA A 105 7.76 -19.42 -8.77
CA ALA A 105 8.94 -19.58 -7.92
C ALA A 105 10.25 -19.48 -8.72
N GLU A 106 10.28 -20.02 -9.93
CA GLU A 106 11.46 -20.00 -10.81
C GLU A 106 11.87 -18.58 -11.21
N PHE A 107 10.92 -17.70 -11.51
CA PHE A 107 11.19 -16.34 -11.99
C PHE A 107 11.30 -15.29 -10.88
N TRP A 108 11.40 -15.69 -9.60
CA TRP A 108 11.36 -14.73 -8.50
C TRP A 108 12.51 -13.71 -8.56
N GLU A 109 13.73 -14.13 -8.87
CA GLU A 109 14.90 -13.24 -8.88
C GLU A 109 14.77 -12.10 -9.90
N GLU A 110 14.17 -12.34 -11.07
CA GLU A 110 13.90 -11.31 -12.07
C GLU A 110 12.74 -10.41 -11.66
N ILE A 111 11.71 -10.98 -11.01
CA ILE A 111 10.51 -10.26 -10.61
C ILE A 111 10.77 -9.34 -9.43
N GLU A 112 11.64 -9.73 -8.49
CA GLU A 112 11.92 -8.99 -7.27
C GLU A 112 12.36 -7.55 -7.57
N ARG A 113 13.06 -7.33 -8.70
CA ARG A 113 13.58 -6.03 -9.15
C ARG A 113 12.56 -5.15 -9.87
N LEU A 114 11.37 -5.68 -10.18
CA LEU A 114 10.34 -4.94 -10.89
C LEU A 114 9.63 -3.95 -9.95
N SER A 115 8.97 -2.95 -10.53
CA SER A 115 8.08 -2.08 -9.75
C SER A 115 6.93 -2.88 -9.14
N ILE A 116 6.36 -2.36 -8.05
CA ILE A 116 5.30 -3.02 -7.26
C ILE A 116 4.17 -3.53 -8.17
N LEU A 117 3.62 -2.66 -9.02
CA LEU A 117 2.50 -3.04 -9.90
C LEU A 117 2.90 -4.01 -11.01
N GLN A 118 4.15 -3.94 -11.49
CA GLN A 118 4.66 -4.92 -12.45
C GLN A 118 4.77 -6.32 -11.83
N LYS A 119 5.12 -6.44 -10.53
CA LYS A 119 5.10 -7.73 -9.80
C LYS A 119 3.69 -8.34 -9.83
N TYR A 120 2.67 -7.55 -9.51
CA TYR A 120 1.26 -8.00 -9.59
C TYR A 120 0.87 -8.43 -11.02
N GLN A 121 1.20 -7.63 -12.04
CA GLN A 121 0.88 -7.95 -13.43
C GLN A 121 1.61 -9.22 -13.93
N LYS A 122 2.84 -9.46 -13.47
CA LYS A 122 3.62 -10.66 -13.79
C LYS A 122 3.05 -11.90 -13.10
N ALA A 123 2.62 -11.79 -11.83
CA ALA A 123 1.95 -12.87 -11.13
C ALA A 123 0.70 -13.34 -11.91
N LEU A 124 -0.17 -12.41 -12.33
CA LEU A 124 -1.35 -12.73 -13.14
C LEU A 124 -0.96 -13.40 -14.47
N PHE A 125 0.06 -12.88 -15.14
CA PHE A 125 0.56 -13.46 -16.39
C PHE A 125 1.01 -14.92 -16.24
N PHE A 126 1.83 -15.23 -15.23
CA PHE A 126 2.30 -16.61 -14.99
C PHE A 126 1.15 -17.55 -14.59
N LEU A 127 0.10 -17.00 -13.97
CA LEU A 127 -1.10 -17.75 -13.65
C LEU A 127 -2.04 -17.95 -14.84
N GLY A 128 -1.75 -17.37 -16.02
CA GLY A 128 -2.65 -17.38 -17.16
C GLY A 128 -3.96 -16.61 -16.92
N ILE A 129 -3.92 -15.61 -16.02
CA ILE A 129 -5.05 -14.76 -15.66
C ILE A 129 -4.90 -13.42 -16.38
N PRO A 130 -5.98 -12.83 -16.93
CA PRO A 130 -5.92 -11.49 -17.48
C PRO A 130 -5.33 -10.49 -16.50
N LYS A 131 -4.40 -9.67 -17.02
CA LYS A 131 -3.80 -8.55 -16.31
C LYS A 131 -4.87 -7.56 -15.81
N PHE A 132 -4.51 -6.74 -14.83
CA PHE A 132 -5.32 -5.56 -14.55
C PHE A 132 -5.34 -4.65 -15.78
N GLU A 133 -6.52 -4.16 -16.12
CA GLU A 133 -6.67 -3.14 -17.15
C GLU A 133 -6.13 -1.81 -16.62
N GLU A 134 -5.13 -1.23 -17.27
CA GLU A 134 -4.47 0.00 -16.78
C GLU A 134 -5.40 1.22 -16.79
N GLY A 135 -6.47 1.17 -17.59
CA GLY A 135 -7.53 2.18 -17.62
C GLY A 135 -8.54 2.05 -16.47
N ASN A 136 -8.56 0.93 -15.75
CA ASN A 136 -9.51 0.70 -14.68
C ASN A 136 -9.15 1.53 -13.44
N LYS A 137 -10.18 2.06 -12.76
CA LYS A 137 -10.03 2.89 -11.56
C LYS A 137 -9.17 2.25 -10.47
N VAL A 138 -9.29 0.95 -10.21
CA VAL A 138 -8.54 0.26 -9.14
C VAL A 138 -7.05 0.25 -9.44
N PHE A 139 -6.66 -0.02 -10.69
CA PHE A 139 -5.26 0.02 -11.09
C PHE A 139 -4.72 1.46 -11.11
N GLN A 140 -5.48 2.40 -11.65
CA GLN A 140 -5.07 3.81 -11.70
C GLN A 140 -4.89 4.42 -10.30
N ASP A 141 -5.80 4.13 -9.37
CA ASP A 141 -5.69 4.63 -8.00
C ASP A 141 -4.46 4.05 -7.30
N ALA A 142 -4.17 2.76 -7.46
CA ALA A 142 -2.96 2.14 -6.94
C ALA A 142 -1.68 2.74 -7.57
N GLU A 143 -1.69 2.99 -8.89
CA GLU A 143 -0.58 3.63 -9.59
C GLU A 143 -0.35 5.06 -9.10
N ASN A 144 -1.43 5.82 -8.92
CA ASN A 144 -1.38 7.18 -8.39
C ASN A 144 -0.84 7.21 -6.96
N LEU A 145 -1.22 6.24 -6.12
CA LEU A 145 -0.74 6.12 -4.76
C LEU A 145 0.76 5.79 -4.70
N VAL A 146 1.23 4.85 -5.54
CA VAL A 146 2.67 4.55 -5.63
C VAL A 146 3.45 5.81 -6.03
N LYS A 147 2.95 6.57 -7.01
CA LYS A 147 3.58 7.84 -7.45
C LYS A 147 3.58 8.90 -6.34
N LEU A 148 2.51 9.00 -5.55
CA LEU A 148 2.46 9.89 -4.39
C LEU A 148 3.52 9.50 -3.35
N ARG A 149 3.64 8.20 -3.05
CA ARG A 149 4.67 7.71 -2.13
C ARG A 149 6.07 8.01 -2.66
N ASP A 150 6.32 7.75 -3.94
CA ASP A 150 7.62 8.02 -4.56
C ASP A 150 7.97 9.51 -4.48
N LEU A 151 6.99 10.41 -4.65
CA LEU A 151 7.17 11.85 -4.45
C LEU A 151 7.53 12.21 -3.00
N LEU A 152 6.91 11.57 -2.00
CA LEU A 152 7.23 11.81 -0.58
C LEU A 152 8.63 11.32 -0.21
N ILE A 153 9.10 10.21 -0.79
CA ILE A 153 10.42 9.63 -0.50
C ILE A 153 11.53 10.34 -1.27
N HIS A 154 11.31 10.62 -2.56
CA HIS A 154 12.28 11.22 -3.47
C HIS A 154 11.97 12.71 -3.71
N TYR A 155 11.54 13.41 -2.66
CA TYR A 155 11.09 14.79 -2.74
C TYR A 155 12.15 15.68 -3.40
N LYS A 156 11.69 16.47 -4.38
CA LYS A 156 12.51 17.49 -5.05
C LYS A 156 11.80 18.84 -4.87
N PRO A 157 12.41 19.80 -4.18
CA PRO A 157 11.80 21.12 -4.06
C PRO A 157 11.66 21.75 -5.46
N GLU A 158 10.51 22.41 -5.69
CA GLU A 158 10.21 23.18 -6.88
C GLU A 158 9.90 24.61 -6.46
N TRP A 159 10.25 25.60 -7.28
CA TRP A 159 9.77 26.97 -7.07
C TRP A 159 8.25 27.00 -7.27
N ASP A 160 7.55 27.77 -6.43
CA ASP A 160 6.09 27.86 -6.42
C ASP A 160 5.50 28.37 -7.76
N ASN A 161 6.26 29.16 -8.51
CA ASN A 161 5.92 29.63 -9.85
C ASN A 161 6.38 28.71 -11.00
N GLU A 162 7.11 27.62 -10.71
CA GLU A 162 7.69 26.69 -11.71
C GLU A 162 7.41 25.21 -11.36
N LEU A 163 6.20 24.93 -10.87
CA LEU A 163 5.79 23.57 -10.52
C LEU A 163 5.69 22.66 -11.75
N ASN A 164 6.33 21.49 -11.68
CA ASN A 164 6.29 20.48 -12.74
C ASN A 164 5.82 19.14 -12.20
N ILE A 165 6.60 18.55 -11.28
CA ILE A 165 6.29 17.28 -10.62
C ILE A 165 5.07 17.45 -9.71
N HIS A 166 5.02 18.54 -8.93
CA HIS A 166 3.90 18.78 -8.01
C HIS A 166 2.58 19.06 -8.77
N ALA A 167 2.63 19.80 -9.87
CA ALA A 167 1.45 20.04 -10.71
C ALA A 167 0.95 18.76 -11.40
N LYS A 168 1.86 17.83 -11.76
CA LYS A 168 1.48 16.53 -12.33
C LYS A 168 0.78 15.64 -11.33
N ILE A 169 1.23 15.60 -10.08
CA ILE A 169 0.58 14.78 -9.05
C ILE A 169 -0.79 15.36 -8.68
N GLU A 170 -0.92 16.69 -8.61
CA GLU A 170 -2.20 17.37 -8.39
C GLU A 170 -3.21 17.00 -9.46
N LYS A 171 -2.86 17.11 -10.74
CA LYS A 171 -3.76 16.73 -11.86
C LYS A 171 -4.29 15.31 -11.76
N ARG A 172 -3.53 14.39 -11.15
CA ARG A 172 -3.89 12.97 -11.03
C ARG A 172 -4.75 12.69 -9.79
N LEU A 173 -4.54 13.45 -8.72
CA LEU A 173 -5.10 13.17 -7.40
C LEU A 173 -6.20 14.14 -6.97
N ASN A 174 -6.28 15.33 -7.58
CA ASN A 174 -7.27 16.31 -7.19
C ASN A 174 -8.70 15.73 -7.32
N GLY A 175 -9.51 15.93 -6.29
CA GLY A 175 -10.86 15.37 -6.21
C GLY A 175 -10.95 13.88 -5.84
N LYS A 176 -9.83 13.17 -5.63
CA LYS A 176 -9.87 11.76 -5.18
C LYS A 176 -10.19 11.60 -3.69
N PHE A 177 -9.91 12.63 -2.90
CA PHE A 177 -10.08 12.63 -1.45
C PHE A 177 -10.30 14.06 -0.91
N PRO A 178 -10.86 14.21 0.30
CA PRO A 178 -10.95 15.50 0.98
C PRO A 178 -9.56 16.10 1.26
N LEU A 179 -9.44 17.41 1.05
CA LEU A 179 -8.23 18.17 1.34
C LEU A 179 -8.04 18.39 2.85
N SER A 180 -6.81 18.68 3.26
CA SER A 180 -6.43 18.99 4.63
C SER A 180 -7.16 20.24 5.14
N PRO A 181 -7.82 20.20 6.31
CA PRO A 181 -8.49 21.36 6.90
C PRO A 181 -7.48 22.41 7.43
N PHE A 182 -6.19 22.06 7.51
CA PHE A 182 -5.14 22.92 8.03
C PHE A 182 -4.42 23.76 6.97
N ALA A 183 -4.84 23.63 5.71
CA ALA A 183 -4.29 24.36 4.58
C ALA A 183 -5.30 25.40 4.07
N SER A 184 -4.83 26.60 3.76
CA SER A 184 -5.66 27.62 3.09
C SER A 184 -5.86 27.26 1.61
N MET A 185 -6.93 27.75 1.00
CA MET A 185 -7.15 27.59 -0.44
C MET A 185 -6.08 28.27 -1.31
N GLU A 186 -5.35 29.24 -0.74
CA GLU A 186 -4.26 29.95 -1.40
C GLU A 186 -2.90 29.23 -1.28
N SER A 187 -2.80 28.20 -0.42
CA SER A 187 -1.56 27.44 -0.24
C SER A 187 -1.31 26.47 -1.39
N LEU A 188 -0.08 25.99 -1.56
CA LEU A 188 0.24 24.98 -2.57
C LEU A 188 -0.56 23.69 -2.36
N TRP A 189 -1.06 23.10 -3.44
CA TRP A 189 -1.80 21.85 -3.36
C TRP A 189 -0.95 20.73 -2.74
N PHE A 190 0.27 20.53 -3.24
CA PHE A 190 1.29 19.70 -2.61
C PHE A 190 2.39 20.61 -2.02
N PRO A 191 2.83 20.39 -0.77
CA PRO A 191 2.39 19.34 0.16
C PRO A 191 1.20 19.76 1.05
N HIS A 192 0.72 21.01 0.99
CA HIS A 192 -0.15 21.53 2.05
C HIS A 192 -1.61 21.05 1.96
N GLN A 193 -2.28 21.29 0.84
CA GLN A 193 -3.71 20.96 0.73
C GLN A 193 -3.96 19.46 0.68
N CYS A 194 -3.11 18.69 0.00
CA CYS A 194 -3.37 17.27 -0.21
C CYS A 194 -3.01 16.39 1.00
N LEU A 195 -2.07 16.79 1.86
CA LEU A 195 -1.62 15.97 2.99
C LEU A 195 -2.52 16.19 4.21
N GLY A 196 -3.68 15.54 4.18
CA GLY A 196 -4.60 15.40 5.31
C GLY A 196 -5.07 13.97 5.52
N PHE A 197 -5.94 13.77 6.53
CA PHE A 197 -6.60 12.50 6.83
C PHE A 197 -7.32 11.93 5.61
N GLY A 198 -7.94 12.79 4.80
CA GLY A 198 -8.61 12.37 3.56
C GLY A 198 -7.68 11.58 2.64
N CYS A 199 -6.44 12.06 2.45
CA CYS A 199 -5.43 11.40 1.63
C CYS A 199 -4.89 10.11 2.28
N SER A 200 -4.64 10.11 3.59
CA SER A 200 -4.17 8.89 4.28
C SER A 200 -5.23 7.79 4.25
N ASN A 201 -6.50 8.14 4.49
CA ASN A 201 -7.61 7.21 4.46
C ASN A 201 -7.85 6.67 3.04
N TRP A 202 -7.80 7.53 2.02
CA TRP A 202 -7.86 7.12 0.62
C TRP A 202 -6.72 6.14 0.26
N SER A 203 -5.52 6.38 0.77
CA SER A 203 -4.36 5.50 0.52
C SER A 203 -4.59 4.09 1.05
N ILE A 204 -5.12 3.97 2.27
CA ILE A 204 -5.47 2.68 2.89
C ILE A 204 -6.57 1.99 2.09
N ALA A 205 -7.64 2.70 1.75
CA ALA A 205 -8.75 2.13 1.00
C ALA A 205 -8.30 1.63 -0.39
N THR A 206 -7.41 2.38 -1.04
CA THR A 206 -6.85 2.05 -2.35
C THR A 206 -6.08 0.73 -2.31
N ILE A 207 -5.16 0.55 -1.36
CA ILE A 207 -4.38 -0.69 -1.30
C ILE A 207 -5.24 -1.90 -0.91
N ILE A 208 -6.21 -1.75 0.00
CA ILE A 208 -7.12 -2.85 0.38
C ILE A 208 -7.93 -3.28 -0.83
N THR A 209 -8.51 -2.33 -1.55
CA THR A 209 -9.30 -2.61 -2.77
C THR A 209 -8.46 -3.34 -3.80
N PHE A 210 -7.26 -2.84 -4.09
CA PHE A 210 -6.36 -3.43 -5.08
C PHE A 210 -5.91 -4.86 -4.68
N MET A 211 -5.48 -5.05 -3.43
CA MET A 211 -5.01 -6.35 -2.95
C MET A 211 -6.15 -7.38 -2.89
N ASN A 212 -7.37 -6.97 -2.53
CA ASN A 212 -8.52 -7.86 -2.52
C ASN A 212 -8.94 -8.23 -3.95
N GLU A 213 -8.95 -7.28 -4.89
CA GLU A 213 -9.22 -7.60 -6.30
C GLU A 213 -8.17 -8.57 -6.87
N PHE A 214 -6.89 -8.40 -6.50
CA PHE A 214 -5.87 -9.37 -6.87
C PHE A 214 -6.16 -10.76 -6.29
N CYS A 215 -6.48 -10.87 -5.01
CA CYS A 215 -6.81 -12.15 -4.37
C CYS A 215 -8.02 -12.81 -5.05
N GLN A 216 -9.05 -12.01 -5.39
CA GLN A 216 -10.24 -12.47 -6.12
C GLN A 216 -9.90 -12.98 -7.52
N LYS A 217 -9.08 -12.24 -8.30
CA LYS A 217 -8.61 -12.67 -9.63
C LYS A 217 -7.86 -14.00 -9.56
N VAL A 218 -6.99 -14.16 -8.56
CA VAL A 218 -6.17 -15.35 -8.34
C VAL A 218 -6.95 -16.48 -7.65
N LYS A 219 -8.15 -16.21 -7.15
CA LYS A 219 -9.03 -17.15 -6.43
C LYS A 219 -8.42 -17.70 -5.15
N ILE A 220 -7.72 -16.85 -4.41
CA ILE A 220 -7.19 -17.16 -3.07
C ILE A 220 -7.97 -16.39 -2.00
N PRO A 221 -7.96 -16.83 -0.73
CA PRO A 221 -8.58 -16.09 0.35
C PRO A 221 -8.04 -14.66 0.47
N GLU A 222 -8.92 -13.72 0.84
CA GLU A 222 -8.50 -12.35 1.13
C GLU A 222 -7.49 -12.32 2.27
N ARG A 223 -6.50 -11.43 2.14
CA ARG A 223 -5.37 -11.35 3.05
C ARG A 223 -5.56 -10.30 4.15
N PHE A 224 -6.51 -9.36 3.98
CA PHE A 224 -6.67 -8.13 4.76
C PHE A 224 -8.12 -7.75 5.02
#